data_AF-A0A3D5UP16-F1
#
_entry.id   AF-A0A3D5UP16-F1
#
_cell.length_a   1.000
_cell.length_b   1.000
_cell.length_c   1.000
_cell.angle_alpha   90.00
_cell.angle_beta   90.00
_cell.angle_gamma   90.00
#
_symmetry.space_group_name_H-M   'P 1'
#
loop_
_entity.id
_entity.type
_entity.pdbx_description
1 polymer ?
#
loop_
_entity_poly.entity_id
_entity_poly.type
_entity_poly.pdbx_seq_one_letter_code
_entity_poly.pdbx_strand_id
1 'polypeptide(L)'
;MKLSMDTVIDSLHDSSGYYLREKDNDQCLYSGSRIFRKEIDLSSDWIYIIEANHLMQLTKDQDLSFICVGNLKINIVNDKWNVFVLPEQEDIVFIYESVQNVFNKYNNWIEEINQLIFNKKSLQDIFNKACQHLKNPVALFDNCQGLLMTSGQIFSNKLDSVWSFVMEKGYAFKEPVDTLIKSKLYKKKKPFFYNSPDRHQNINRLIAPVFIEDRFFGVLAMTDLNASFSKAEYDNFRIVQEIMQNAIKFGEDYIVNMDTPWFLHRLVVGKSIDKTIVSYHLGIMGRKTDENFFLWSLSMKNYDHSGDVKIHDYLNHIAGIFQNGIVFHYENTILICDYDLSHYEDAEFFKTIEDFITRTNIKASISLIFNNIFELFYAYKQCQIADEFGENEKYKVNRFTDRYMDYILSIIEKNVRLDVIVFSNIRQINPMNDNGVELLNTLRTHITTGRNFSATAKELNIHRHTVVYRLKKIENLTNIDLDNADGDRLFQYYLSCEILLRNSNKDRKGNA
;
A
#
# COMPACT_ATOMS: atom_id res chain seq x y z
N MET A 1 23.79 18.72 5.04
CA MET A 1 23.98 17.52 4.20
C MET A 1 25.45 17.39 3.83
N LYS A 2 25.96 16.19 3.52
CA LYS A 2 27.30 16.01 2.94
C LYS A 2 27.21 15.78 1.42
N LEU A 3 28.13 16.35 0.65
CA LEU A 3 28.18 16.24 -0.82
C LEU A 3 29.47 15.57 -1.29
N SER A 4 29.44 14.89 -2.44
CA SER A 4 30.65 14.40 -3.10
C SER A 4 31.35 15.52 -3.86
N MET A 5 32.62 15.29 -4.23
CA MET A 5 33.39 16.23 -5.04
C MET A 5 32.77 16.40 -6.43
N ASP A 6 32.30 15.31 -7.04
CA ASP A 6 31.66 15.33 -8.36
C ASP A 6 30.36 16.10 -8.37
N THR A 7 29.53 15.99 -7.33
CA THR A 7 28.31 16.81 -7.20
C THR A 7 28.63 18.30 -7.13
N VAL A 8 29.70 18.66 -6.41
CA VAL A 8 30.17 20.04 -6.33
C VAL A 8 30.65 20.51 -7.70
N ILE A 9 31.53 19.77 -8.36
CA ILE A 9 32.13 20.15 -9.65
C ILE A 9 31.09 20.21 -10.78
N ASP A 10 30.18 19.23 -10.91
CA ASP A 10 29.12 19.26 -11.94
C ASP A 10 28.19 20.47 -11.79
N SER A 11 28.04 20.97 -10.55
CA SER A 11 27.26 22.18 -10.26
C SER A 11 28.02 23.48 -10.51
N LEU A 12 29.36 23.43 -10.55
CA LEU A 12 30.22 24.54 -10.97
C LEU A 12 30.24 24.56 -12.51
N HIS A 13 29.19 25.14 -13.11
CA HIS A 13 29.10 25.34 -14.55
C HIS A 13 30.41 25.92 -15.11
N ASP A 14 30.95 25.30 -16.17
CA ASP A 14 32.11 25.78 -16.93
C ASP A 14 33.50 25.53 -16.32
N SER A 15 33.66 24.54 -15.45
CA SER A 15 34.97 24.14 -14.96
C SER A 15 35.77 23.38 -16.04
N SER A 16 36.60 24.10 -16.78
CA SER A 16 37.66 23.52 -17.64
C SER A 16 38.78 22.77 -16.87
N GLY A 17 38.48 22.43 -15.61
CA GLY A 17 39.36 21.73 -14.70
C GLY A 17 39.40 20.23 -14.93
N TYR A 18 40.30 19.56 -14.22
CA TYR A 18 40.48 18.12 -14.31
C TYR A 18 40.92 17.55 -12.96
N TYR A 19 40.62 16.28 -12.73
CA TYR A 19 41.17 15.55 -11.60
C TYR A 19 42.65 15.28 -11.82
N LEU A 20 43.49 15.82 -10.95
CA LEU A 20 44.89 15.43 -10.88
C LEU A 20 45.06 14.13 -10.09
N ARG A 21 44.22 13.93 -9.07
CA ARG A 21 44.06 12.67 -8.36
C ARG A 21 42.62 12.54 -7.90
N GLU A 22 41.97 11.48 -8.33
CA GLU A 22 40.58 11.19 -8.00
C GLU A 22 40.52 10.05 -6.98
N LYS A 23 39.78 10.26 -5.89
CA LYS A 23 39.40 9.21 -4.94
C LYS A 23 37.95 8.79 -5.17
N ASP A 24 37.64 7.56 -4.77
CA ASP A 24 36.30 6.99 -4.91
C ASP A 24 35.26 7.80 -4.11
N ASN A 25 34.16 8.21 -4.75
CA ASN A 25 33.14 9.09 -4.15
C ASN A 25 32.51 8.51 -2.90
N ASP A 26 32.43 7.18 -2.83
CA ASP A 26 31.88 6.45 -1.68
C ASP A 26 32.69 6.65 -0.39
N GLN A 27 33.93 7.14 -0.50
CA GLN A 27 34.84 7.40 0.62
C GLN A 27 34.96 8.90 0.96
N CYS A 28 34.41 9.79 0.13
CA CYS A 28 34.71 11.22 0.19
C CYS A 28 33.43 12.08 0.12
N LEU A 29 32.81 12.30 1.29
CA LEU A 29 31.64 13.16 1.47
C LEU A 29 31.97 14.34 2.38
N TYR A 30 31.68 15.55 1.93
CA TYR A 30 32.12 16.78 2.60
C TYR A 30 30.96 17.58 3.16
N SER A 31 31.15 18.19 4.33
CA SER A 31 30.17 19.04 5.00
C SER A 31 30.13 20.47 4.47
N GLY A 32 31.16 20.89 3.72
CA GLY A 32 31.29 22.23 3.17
C GLY A 32 32.66 22.47 2.55
N SER A 33 32.97 23.74 2.28
CA SER A 33 34.29 24.18 1.79
C SER A 33 34.94 25.21 2.71
N ARG A 34 36.26 25.37 2.58
CA ARG A 34 37.06 26.39 3.26
C ARG A 34 38.18 26.90 2.37
N ILE A 35 38.54 28.17 2.49
CA ILE A 35 39.80 28.67 1.91
C ILE A 35 40.95 28.18 2.78
N PHE A 36 41.97 27.58 2.17
CA PHE A 36 43.14 27.10 2.89
C PHE A 36 43.91 28.26 3.55
N ARG A 37 44.29 28.07 4.82
CA ARG A 37 45.24 28.92 5.55
C ARG A 37 46.17 28.04 6.37
N LYS A 38 47.43 28.47 6.52
CA LYS A 38 48.47 27.68 7.22
C LYS A 38 48.12 27.40 8.69
N GLU A 39 47.35 28.27 9.34
CA GLU A 39 46.98 28.09 10.75
C GLU A 39 45.73 27.20 10.99
N ILE A 40 45.06 26.71 9.93
CA ILE A 40 43.82 25.93 10.09
C ILE A 40 44.16 24.44 10.24
N ASP A 41 43.56 23.80 11.25
CA ASP A 41 43.53 22.35 11.36
C ASP A 41 42.70 21.74 10.21
N LEU A 42 43.39 20.99 9.36
CA LEU A 42 42.80 20.36 8.19
C LEU A 42 42.08 19.06 8.58
N SER A 43 40.92 18.82 7.98
CA SER A 43 40.05 17.66 8.22
C SER A 43 39.52 17.11 6.91
N SER A 44 39.32 15.79 6.84
CA SER A 44 38.74 15.09 5.69
C SER A 44 37.28 15.46 5.40
N ASP A 45 36.59 16.12 6.34
CA ASP A 45 35.19 16.54 6.20
C ASP A 45 34.98 17.78 5.33
N TRP A 46 36.05 18.44 4.88
CA TRP A 46 35.98 19.73 4.15
C TRP A 46 36.73 19.68 2.83
N ILE A 47 36.22 20.42 1.85
CA ILE A 47 36.94 20.74 0.61
C ILE A 47 37.74 22.02 0.83
N TYR A 48 39.05 21.97 0.62
CA TYR A 48 39.92 23.15 0.76
C TYR A 48 40.21 23.77 -0.60
N ILE A 49 39.99 25.07 -0.73
CA ILE A 49 40.33 25.83 -1.93
C ILE A 49 41.70 26.47 -1.71
N ILE A 50 42.63 26.18 -2.60
CA ILE A 50 44.05 26.45 -2.40
C ILE A 50 44.75 26.81 -3.71
N GLU A 51 45.75 27.68 -3.65
CA GLU A 51 46.66 27.91 -4.79
C GLU A 51 47.66 26.77 -4.94
N ALA A 52 48.03 26.48 -6.18
CA ALA A 52 49.08 25.53 -6.53
C ALA A 52 50.35 25.72 -5.68
N ASN A 53 50.81 26.96 -5.54
CA ASN A 53 52.03 27.29 -4.77
C ASN A 53 51.96 26.91 -3.30
N HIS A 54 50.78 27.03 -2.69
CA HIS A 54 50.56 26.67 -1.29
C HIS A 54 50.39 25.16 -1.11
N LEU A 55 49.72 24.50 -2.06
CA LEU A 55 49.55 23.04 -2.03
C LEU A 55 50.90 22.31 -2.14
N MET A 56 51.82 22.81 -2.98
CA MET A 56 53.17 22.25 -3.14
C MET A 56 54.02 22.32 -1.87
N GLN A 57 53.71 23.20 -0.93
CA GLN A 57 54.42 23.34 0.35
C GLN A 57 53.82 22.48 1.47
N LEU A 58 52.68 21.85 1.22
CA LEU A 58 51.95 21.11 2.24
C LEU A 58 52.57 19.71 2.43
N THR A 59 52.83 19.32 3.68
CA THR A 59 53.48 18.05 4.02
C THR A 59 52.59 17.13 4.88
N LYS A 60 51.26 17.35 4.84
CA LYS A 60 50.31 16.62 5.68
C LYS A 60 50.07 15.20 5.15
N ASP A 61 50.12 14.22 6.05
CA ASP A 61 49.93 12.79 5.75
C ASP A 61 48.58 12.26 6.23
N GLN A 62 47.50 12.90 5.78
CA GLN A 62 46.12 12.52 6.10
C GLN A 62 45.22 12.68 4.86
N ASP A 63 44.04 12.06 4.90
CA ASP A 63 43.07 12.15 3.81
C ASP A 63 42.48 13.55 3.74
N LEU A 64 42.70 14.24 2.62
CA LEU A 64 42.30 15.63 2.40
C LEU A 64 41.83 15.85 0.98
N SER A 65 40.98 16.85 0.80
CA SER A 65 40.41 17.13 -0.50
C SER A 65 40.55 18.60 -0.86
N PHE A 66 40.99 18.84 -2.09
CA PHE A 66 41.39 20.15 -2.55
C PHE A 66 40.77 20.49 -3.90
N ILE A 67 40.28 21.73 -4.01
CA ILE A 67 40.11 22.42 -5.29
C ILE A 67 41.32 23.35 -5.42
N CYS A 68 42.22 22.99 -6.32
CA CYS A 68 43.47 23.70 -6.54
C CYS A 68 43.34 24.66 -7.72
N VAL A 69 43.75 25.91 -7.52
CA VAL A 69 43.81 26.92 -8.59
C VAL A 69 45.25 27.04 -9.10
N GLY A 70 45.43 26.91 -10.41
CA GLY A 70 46.72 27.02 -11.08
C GLY A 70 47.34 25.70 -11.49
N ASN A 71 48.55 25.77 -12.04
CA ASN A 71 49.21 24.59 -12.62
C ASN A 71 49.90 23.73 -11.56
N LEU A 72 49.55 22.44 -11.50
CA LEU A 72 50.15 21.48 -10.57
C LEU A 72 50.60 20.20 -11.30
N LYS A 73 51.76 19.66 -10.92
CA LYS A 73 52.27 18.38 -11.45
C LYS A 73 51.96 17.24 -10.48
N ILE A 74 51.57 16.08 -11.01
CA ILE A 74 51.08 14.93 -10.21
C ILE A 74 52.10 14.41 -9.18
N ASN A 75 53.39 14.49 -9.49
CA ASN A 75 54.49 13.98 -8.64
C ASN A 75 54.61 14.69 -7.28
N ILE A 76 53.87 15.79 -7.06
CA ILE A 76 53.95 16.61 -5.85
C ILE A 76 52.75 16.33 -4.91
N VAL A 77 51.76 15.54 -5.36
CA VAL A 77 50.51 15.30 -4.62
C VAL A 77 50.59 14.01 -3.79
N ASN A 78 50.32 14.11 -2.48
CA ASN A 78 50.25 12.95 -1.59
C ASN A 78 49.17 11.96 -2.07
N ASP A 79 49.46 10.66 -1.97
CA ASP A 79 48.53 9.60 -2.37
C ASP A 79 47.18 9.63 -1.64
N LYS A 80 47.16 10.22 -0.44
CA LYS A 80 45.96 10.36 0.38
C LYS A 80 45.05 11.52 -0.03
N TRP A 81 45.45 12.37 -0.99
CA TRP A 81 44.66 13.55 -1.34
C TRP A 81 43.73 13.32 -2.53
N ASN A 82 42.56 13.95 -2.50
CA ASN A 82 41.66 14.08 -3.64
C ASN A 82 41.80 15.50 -4.20
N VAL A 83 42.25 15.66 -5.45
CA VAL A 83 42.66 16.98 -5.98
C VAL A 83 42.03 17.21 -7.35
N PHE A 84 41.17 18.22 -7.41
CA PHE A 84 40.65 18.79 -8.65
C PHE A 84 41.36 20.10 -8.96
N VAL A 85 41.83 20.28 -10.18
CA VAL A 85 42.63 21.43 -10.60
C VAL A 85 41.81 22.32 -11.54
N LEU A 86 41.76 23.61 -11.24
CA LEU A 86 41.16 24.66 -12.05
C LEU A 86 42.24 25.57 -12.68
N PRO A 87 41.95 26.22 -13.82
CA PRO A 87 42.87 27.16 -14.47
C PRO A 87 43.35 28.28 -13.55
N GLU A 88 44.56 28.78 -13.81
CA GLU A 88 45.24 29.82 -13.01
C GLU A 88 44.55 31.20 -13.03
N GLN A 89 43.61 31.41 -13.95
CA GLN A 89 42.90 32.68 -14.11
C GLN A 89 41.68 32.83 -13.19
N GLU A 90 41.33 31.79 -12.42
CA GLU A 90 40.15 31.81 -11.56
C GLU A 90 40.48 32.39 -10.17
N ASP A 91 39.62 33.29 -9.67
CA ASP A 91 39.76 33.86 -8.33
C ASP A 91 39.31 32.85 -7.26
N ILE A 92 40.17 32.57 -6.28
CA ILE A 92 39.87 31.67 -5.15
C ILE A 92 38.62 32.10 -4.39
N VAL A 93 38.43 33.41 -4.20
CA VAL A 93 37.26 33.90 -3.46
C VAL A 93 35.99 33.59 -4.25
N PHE A 94 36.02 33.81 -5.56
CA PHE A 94 34.92 33.47 -6.45
C PHE A 94 34.63 31.97 -6.47
N ILE A 95 35.65 31.11 -6.55
CA ILE A 95 35.47 29.64 -6.48
C ILE A 95 34.89 29.25 -5.13
N TYR A 96 35.36 29.86 -4.04
CA TYR A 96 34.84 29.61 -2.70
C TYR A 96 33.37 29.96 -2.57
N GLU A 97 32.97 31.15 -3.02
CA GLU A 97 31.57 31.56 -3.07
C GLU A 97 30.73 30.60 -3.92
N SER A 98 31.25 30.18 -5.08
CA SER A 98 30.57 29.27 -5.99
C SER A 98 30.34 27.90 -5.35
N VAL A 99 31.37 27.32 -4.72
CA VAL A 99 31.27 26.05 -3.99
C VAL A 99 30.31 26.19 -2.81
N GLN A 100 30.39 27.29 -2.05
CA GLN A 100 29.50 27.53 -0.92
C GLN A 100 28.03 27.67 -1.37
N ASN A 101 27.78 28.31 -2.51
CA ASN A 101 26.46 28.41 -3.11
C ASN A 101 25.89 27.03 -3.48
N VAL A 102 26.73 26.09 -3.93
CA VAL A 102 26.32 24.70 -4.15
C VAL A 102 25.86 24.07 -2.84
N PHE A 103 26.67 24.13 -1.77
CA PHE A 103 26.28 23.59 -0.46
C PHE A 103 24.99 24.21 0.07
N ASN A 104 24.84 25.53 -0.04
CA ASN A 104 23.64 26.25 0.39
C ASN A 104 22.39 25.80 -0.40
N LYS A 105 22.49 25.68 -1.73
CA LYS A 105 21.40 25.19 -2.59
C LYS A 105 20.92 23.80 -2.16
N TYR A 106 21.85 22.89 -1.92
CA TYR A 106 21.56 21.52 -1.52
C TYR A 106 21.02 21.41 -0.09
N ASN A 107 21.50 22.24 0.85
CA ASN A 107 20.94 22.30 2.20
C ASN A 107 19.51 22.85 2.21
N ASN A 108 19.24 23.93 1.46
CA ASN A 108 17.89 24.49 1.32
C ASN A 108 16.93 23.48 0.70
N TRP A 109 17.38 22.74 -0.32
CA TRP A 109 16.59 21.67 -0.94
C TRP A 109 16.18 20.58 0.06
N ILE A 110 17.09 20.10 0.90
CA ILE A 110 16.79 19.12 1.95
C ILE A 110 15.85 19.71 3.02
N GLU A 111 16.03 20.97 3.39
CA GLU A 111 15.15 21.65 4.33
C GLU A 111 13.71 21.70 3.81
N GLU A 112 13.52 22.07 2.54
CA GLU A 112 12.23 22.07 1.87
C GLU A 112 11.60 20.67 1.84
N ILE A 113 12.37 19.62 1.55
CA ILE A 113 11.88 18.23 1.61
C ILE A 113 11.44 17.85 3.03
N ASN A 114 12.25 18.17 4.03
CA ASN A 114 11.91 17.88 5.43
C ASN A 114 10.63 18.60 5.84
N GLN A 115 10.43 19.85 5.41
CA GLN A 115 9.16 20.56 5.63
C GLN A 115 7.97 19.84 4.97
N LEU A 116 8.12 19.28 3.77
CA LEU A 116 7.06 18.47 3.14
C LEU A 116 6.72 17.22 3.96
N ILE A 117 7.75 16.52 4.46
CA ILE A 117 7.59 15.32 5.30
C ILE A 117 6.88 15.68 6.62
N PHE A 118 7.36 16.71 7.33
CA PHE A 118 6.78 17.13 8.62
C PHE A 118 5.34 17.63 8.48
N ASN A 119 5.01 18.28 7.36
CA ASN A 119 3.65 18.72 7.05
C ASN A 119 2.74 17.61 6.49
N LYS A 120 3.18 16.33 6.54
CA LYS A 120 2.44 15.15 6.05
C LYS A 120 1.91 15.35 4.62
N LYS A 121 2.72 15.96 3.74
CA LYS A 121 2.38 16.08 2.30
C LYS A 121 2.38 14.71 1.62
N SER A 122 1.81 14.64 0.43
CA SER A 122 1.72 13.37 -0.28
C SER A 122 3.12 12.84 -0.63
N LEU A 123 3.28 11.51 -0.69
CA LEU A 123 4.56 10.91 -1.08
C LEU A 123 4.97 11.32 -2.51
N GLN A 124 3.99 11.58 -3.39
CA GLN A 124 4.25 12.10 -4.73
C GLN A 124 4.85 13.51 -4.71
N ASP A 125 4.40 14.40 -3.81
CA ASP A 125 4.95 15.75 -3.67
C ASP A 125 6.41 15.69 -3.19
N ILE A 126 6.68 14.82 -2.21
CA ILE A 126 8.03 14.59 -1.69
C ILE A 126 8.92 14.01 -2.80
N PHE A 127 8.43 13.02 -3.56
CA PHE A 127 9.18 12.42 -4.66
C PHE A 127 9.47 13.43 -5.78
N ASN A 128 8.50 14.26 -6.12
CA ASN A 128 8.69 15.36 -7.07
C ASN A 128 9.77 16.34 -6.63
N LYS A 129 9.77 16.69 -5.34
CA LYS A 129 10.79 17.57 -4.80
C LYS A 129 12.16 16.91 -4.72
N ALA A 130 12.22 15.63 -4.39
CA ALA A 130 13.46 14.86 -4.33
C ALA A 130 14.11 14.75 -5.72
N CYS A 131 13.34 14.49 -6.77
CA CYS A 131 13.89 14.30 -8.12
C CYS A 131 14.27 15.61 -8.84
N GLN A 132 14.11 16.79 -8.23
CA GLN A 132 14.29 18.08 -8.92
C GLN A 132 15.70 18.35 -9.47
N HIS A 133 16.72 17.68 -8.92
CA HIS A 133 18.13 17.83 -9.34
C HIS A 133 18.59 16.75 -10.31
N LEU A 134 17.72 15.79 -10.65
CA LEU A 134 18.02 14.77 -11.64
C LEU A 134 17.66 15.28 -13.03
N LYS A 135 18.52 14.99 -14.00
CA LYS A 135 18.35 15.33 -15.41
C LYS A 135 17.36 14.36 -16.09
N ASN A 136 17.29 13.14 -15.59
CA ASN A 136 16.45 12.06 -16.14
C ASN A 136 15.20 11.82 -15.28
N PRO A 137 14.09 11.38 -15.90
CA PRO A 137 12.90 10.98 -15.16
C PRO A 137 13.16 9.72 -14.35
N VAL A 138 12.46 9.58 -13.23
CA VAL A 138 12.59 8.48 -12.27
C VAL A 138 11.24 7.86 -12.00
N ALA A 139 11.20 6.54 -11.92
CA ALA A 139 10.04 5.77 -11.48
C ALA A 139 10.37 5.03 -10.18
N LEU A 140 9.40 4.98 -9.27
CA LEU A 140 9.42 4.10 -8.10
C LEU A 140 8.48 2.93 -8.37
N PHE A 141 8.98 1.72 -8.13
CA PHE A 141 8.23 0.48 -8.27
C PHE A 141 8.17 -0.25 -6.93
N ASP A 142 7.12 -1.03 -6.71
CA ASP A 142 7.01 -1.92 -5.55
C ASP A 142 7.86 -3.20 -5.71
N ASN A 143 7.82 -4.07 -4.70
CA ASN A 143 8.52 -5.35 -4.69
C ASN A 143 8.05 -6.33 -5.79
N CYS A 144 6.87 -6.09 -6.37
CA CYS A 144 6.27 -6.84 -7.46
C CYS A 144 6.45 -6.16 -8.83
N GLN A 145 7.27 -5.10 -8.92
CA GLN A 145 7.55 -4.31 -10.11
C GLN A 145 6.38 -3.45 -10.63
N GLY A 146 5.31 -3.30 -9.84
CA GLY A 146 4.22 -2.37 -10.14
C GLY A 146 4.67 -0.92 -9.99
N LEU A 147 4.30 -0.06 -10.94
CA LEU A 147 4.65 1.36 -10.90
C LEU A 147 3.88 2.06 -9.78
N LEU A 148 4.57 2.66 -8.82
CA LEU A 148 3.95 3.42 -7.72
C LEU A 148 3.83 4.91 -8.05
N MET A 149 4.87 5.48 -8.64
CA MET A 149 4.96 6.91 -8.96
C MET A 149 6.06 7.18 -9.96
N THR A 150 5.93 8.29 -10.67
CA THR A 150 6.95 8.84 -11.57
C THR A 150 7.27 10.28 -11.19
N SER A 151 8.46 10.73 -11.56
CA SER A 151 8.87 12.13 -11.44
C SER A 151 9.87 12.51 -12.52
N GLY A 152 10.07 13.81 -12.72
CA GLY A 152 10.92 14.37 -13.76
C GLY A 152 10.22 14.50 -15.11
N GLN A 153 10.89 15.19 -16.04
CA GLN A 153 10.32 15.50 -17.35
C GLN A 153 10.61 14.39 -18.36
N ILE A 154 9.56 13.86 -18.98
CA ILE A 154 9.63 12.90 -20.08
C ILE A 154 9.34 13.65 -21.38
N PHE A 155 10.34 13.85 -22.24
CA PHE A 155 10.12 14.47 -23.55
C PHE A 155 9.63 13.41 -24.54
N SER A 156 8.45 13.61 -25.11
CA SER A 156 7.80 12.63 -26.01
C SER A 156 8.67 12.26 -27.23
N ASN A 157 9.50 13.19 -27.72
CA ASN A 157 10.43 12.96 -28.82
C ASN A 157 11.66 12.12 -28.43
N LYS A 158 11.91 11.89 -27.13
CA LYS A 158 13.01 11.07 -26.61
C LYS A 158 12.53 9.77 -25.99
N LEU A 159 11.22 9.49 -25.99
CA LEU A 159 10.62 8.37 -25.27
C LEU A 159 11.23 7.03 -25.72
N ASP A 160 12.01 6.42 -24.83
CA ASP A 160 12.60 5.12 -25.10
C ASP A 160 11.56 4.00 -24.94
N SER A 161 11.92 2.79 -25.40
CA SER A 161 11.04 1.63 -25.34
C SER A 161 10.71 1.18 -23.91
N VAL A 162 11.55 1.50 -22.92
CA VAL A 162 11.35 1.13 -21.51
C VAL A 162 10.31 2.05 -20.89
N TRP A 163 10.47 3.36 -21.04
CA TRP A 163 9.49 4.36 -20.58
C TRP A 163 8.16 4.24 -21.32
N SER A 164 8.19 4.01 -22.63
CA SER A 164 6.96 3.73 -23.40
C SER A 164 6.18 2.58 -22.78
N PHE A 165 6.87 1.48 -22.47
CA PHE A 165 6.26 0.31 -21.84
C PHE A 165 5.74 0.61 -20.44
N VAL A 166 6.56 1.24 -19.59
CA VAL A 166 6.17 1.57 -18.20
C VAL A 166 4.93 2.47 -18.17
N MET A 167 4.87 3.48 -19.05
CA MET A 167 3.74 4.41 -19.12
C MET A 167 2.47 3.77 -19.71
N GLU A 168 2.61 2.85 -20.66
CA GLU A 168 1.46 2.14 -21.23
C GLU A 168 0.93 1.05 -20.28
N LYS A 169 1.83 0.33 -19.61
CA LYS A 169 1.51 -0.90 -18.89
C LYS A 169 1.36 -0.71 -17.39
N GLY A 170 2.01 0.29 -16.79
CA GLY A 170 1.96 0.55 -15.35
C GLY A 170 2.87 -0.35 -14.51
N TYR A 171 3.90 -0.96 -15.11
CA TYR A 171 4.87 -1.83 -14.42
C TYR A 171 6.20 -1.91 -15.16
N ALA A 172 7.25 -2.36 -14.47
CA ALA A 172 8.59 -2.49 -15.04
C ALA A 172 8.66 -3.64 -16.06
N PHE A 173 9.53 -3.49 -17.05
CA PHE A 173 9.75 -4.49 -18.08
C PHE A 173 10.29 -5.80 -17.48
N LYS A 174 9.64 -6.94 -17.76
CA LYS A 174 10.01 -8.26 -17.23
C LYS A 174 11.06 -8.91 -18.13
N GLU A 175 12.29 -9.09 -17.62
CA GLU A 175 13.39 -9.65 -18.41
C GLU A 175 13.57 -11.16 -18.19
N PRO A 176 13.98 -11.94 -19.22
CA PRO A 176 14.13 -13.39 -19.12
C PRO A 176 15.18 -13.86 -18.09
N VAL A 177 16.10 -12.98 -17.68
CA VAL A 177 17.19 -13.27 -16.74
C VAL A 177 17.01 -12.52 -15.41
N ASP A 178 15.80 -12.61 -14.86
CA ASP A 178 15.37 -11.98 -13.60
C ASP A 178 16.26 -12.36 -12.39
N THR A 179 16.98 -13.49 -12.45
CA THR A 179 17.90 -13.96 -11.39
C THR A 179 19.13 -13.05 -11.18
N LEU A 180 19.69 -12.44 -12.23
CA LEU A 180 20.88 -11.58 -12.11
C LEU A 180 20.54 -10.25 -11.42
N ILE A 181 19.44 -9.62 -11.81
CA ILE A 181 18.96 -8.37 -11.19
C ILE A 181 18.59 -8.63 -9.73
N LYS A 182 17.79 -9.67 -9.45
CA LYS A 182 17.42 -10.04 -8.08
C LYS A 182 18.65 -10.23 -7.19
N SER A 183 19.66 -10.96 -7.67
CA SER A 183 20.91 -11.14 -6.90
C SER A 183 21.63 -9.83 -6.61
N LYS A 184 21.61 -8.84 -7.52
CA LYS A 184 22.19 -7.52 -7.32
C LYS A 184 21.35 -6.66 -6.36
N LEU A 185 20.03 -6.69 -6.47
CA LEU A 185 19.10 -5.94 -5.61
C LEU A 185 19.25 -6.30 -4.13
N TYR A 186 19.33 -7.61 -3.82
CA TYR A 186 19.48 -8.04 -2.43
C TYR A 186 20.92 -7.92 -1.89
N LYS A 187 21.94 -7.93 -2.76
CA LYS A 187 23.35 -7.79 -2.35
C LYS A 187 23.81 -6.34 -2.22
N LYS A 188 23.26 -5.43 -3.02
CA LYS A 188 23.67 -4.02 -3.06
C LYS A 188 22.57 -3.14 -2.48
N LYS A 189 22.78 -2.54 -1.30
CA LYS A 189 21.86 -1.52 -0.72
C LYS A 189 22.03 -0.12 -1.36
N LYS A 190 22.86 0.02 -2.40
CA LYS A 190 23.19 1.28 -3.07
C LYS A 190 22.79 1.22 -4.55
N PRO A 191 22.71 2.37 -5.25
CA PRO A 191 22.41 2.36 -6.67
C PRO A 191 23.43 1.58 -7.49
N PHE A 192 23.02 1.06 -8.65
CA PHE A 192 23.91 0.37 -9.57
C PHE A 192 23.45 0.54 -11.01
N PHE A 193 24.44 0.56 -11.91
CA PHE A 193 24.19 0.53 -13.34
C PHE A 193 23.75 -0.85 -13.81
N TYR A 194 22.81 -0.86 -14.74
CA TYR A 194 22.27 -2.05 -15.35
C TYR A 194 22.02 -1.83 -16.84
N ASN A 195 22.48 -2.79 -17.64
CA ASN A 195 22.18 -2.89 -19.06
C ASN A 195 21.49 -4.24 -19.27
N SER A 196 20.33 -4.22 -19.92
CA SER A 196 19.55 -5.42 -20.19
C SER A 196 20.30 -6.35 -21.13
N PRO A 197 20.22 -7.68 -20.95
CA PRO A 197 20.84 -8.63 -21.86
C PRO A 197 20.06 -8.83 -23.18
N ASP A 198 18.94 -8.13 -23.36
CA ASP A 198 18.04 -8.28 -24.50
C ASP A 198 18.17 -7.11 -25.50
N ARG A 199 17.12 -6.89 -26.31
CA ARG A 199 17.05 -5.78 -27.28
C ARG A 199 17.21 -4.38 -26.64
N HIS A 200 17.14 -4.25 -25.32
CA HIS A 200 17.28 -3.00 -24.58
C HIS A 200 18.71 -2.76 -24.06
N GLN A 201 19.71 -3.55 -24.48
CA GLN A 201 21.12 -3.44 -24.03
C GLN A 201 21.73 -2.03 -24.17
N ASN A 202 21.28 -1.26 -25.16
CA ASN A 202 21.78 0.09 -25.46
C ASN A 202 21.17 1.17 -24.56
N ILE A 203 20.20 0.83 -23.71
CA ILE A 203 19.58 1.75 -22.77
C ILE A 203 20.28 1.59 -21.43
N ASN A 204 21.01 2.61 -21.01
CA ASN A 204 21.67 2.56 -19.70
C ASN A 204 20.60 2.79 -18.63
N ARG A 205 20.57 1.90 -17.63
CA ARG A 205 19.65 2.04 -16.49
C ARG A 205 20.44 2.25 -15.22
N LEU A 206 19.92 3.12 -14.36
CA LEU A 206 20.42 3.30 -13.01
C LEU A 206 19.29 2.91 -12.04
N ILE A 207 19.56 1.89 -11.21
CA ILE A 207 18.57 1.25 -10.34
C ILE A 207 19.04 1.36 -8.90
N ALA A 208 18.15 1.77 -7.99
CA ALA A 208 18.43 1.84 -6.56
C ALA A 208 17.36 1.06 -5.77
N PRO A 209 17.74 0.01 -5.03
CA PRO A 209 16.78 -0.72 -4.22
C PRO A 209 16.39 0.08 -2.98
N VAL A 210 15.10 0.10 -2.67
CA VAL A 210 14.54 0.83 -1.52
C VAL A 210 14.29 -0.17 -0.40
N PHE A 211 14.92 0.06 0.75
CA PHE A 211 14.70 -0.74 1.96
C PHE A 211 14.06 0.10 3.05
N ILE A 212 13.04 -0.45 3.70
CA ILE A 212 12.39 0.13 4.88
C ILE A 212 12.58 -0.86 6.02
N GLU A 213 13.25 -0.44 7.09
CA GLU A 213 13.57 -1.30 8.24
C GLU A 213 14.20 -2.64 7.83
N ASP A 214 15.17 -2.58 6.92
CA ASP A 214 15.89 -3.72 6.33
C ASP A 214 15.05 -4.70 5.48
N ARG A 215 13.75 -4.45 5.29
CA ARG A 215 12.90 -5.19 4.34
C ARG A 215 12.90 -4.50 2.98
N PHE A 216 12.95 -5.29 1.92
CA PHE A 216 12.93 -4.80 0.54
C PHE A 216 11.53 -4.28 0.18
N PHE A 217 11.41 -2.98 -0.05
CA PHE A 217 10.15 -2.33 -0.41
C PHE A 217 9.90 -2.34 -1.92
N GLY A 218 10.96 -2.11 -2.70
CA GLY A 218 10.86 -1.91 -4.13
C GLY A 218 12.12 -1.29 -4.72
N VAL A 219 11.99 -0.64 -5.88
CA VAL A 219 13.14 -0.04 -6.59
C VAL A 219 12.81 1.33 -7.14
N LEU A 220 13.75 2.25 -7.03
CA LEU A 220 13.83 3.42 -7.89
C LEU A 220 14.59 3.04 -9.16
N ALA A 221 14.12 3.48 -10.32
CA ALA A 221 14.84 3.29 -11.57
C ALA A 221 14.68 4.48 -12.50
N MET A 222 15.74 4.75 -13.26
CA MET A 222 15.75 5.70 -14.38
C MET A 222 16.57 5.16 -15.55
N THR A 223 16.32 5.72 -16.72
CA THR A 223 17.14 5.53 -17.93
C THR A 223 17.87 6.84 -18.25
N ASP A 224 18.93 6.79 -19.05
CA ASP A 224 19.64 7.97 -19.55
C ASP A 224 18.88 8.71 -20.68
N LEU A 225 17.54 8.82 -20.51
CA LEU A 225 16.58 9.32 -21.49
C LEU A 225 16.90 10.74 -21.98
N ASN A 226 17.16 11.65 -21.04
CA ASN A 226 17.35 13.06 -21.31
C ASN A 226 18.82 13.41 -21.44
N ALA A 227 19.67 12.80 -20.62
CA ALA A 227 21.11 12.98 -20.57
C ALA A 227 21.82 11.72 -20.05
N SER A 228 23.06 11.48 -20.51
CA SER A 228 23.92 10.40 -20.00
C SER A 228 24.20 10.55 -18.50
N PHE A 229 24.33 9.43 -17.80
CA PHE A 229 24.62 9.44 -16.36
C PHE A 229 26.04 9.94 -16.09
N SER A 230 26.15 11.05 -15.34
CA SER A 230 27.40 11.48 -14.73
C SER A 230 27.57 10.88 -13.33
N LYS A 231 28.77 10.99 -12.75
CA LYS A 231 29.01 10.59 -11.36
C LYS A 231 28.16 11.42 -10.38
N ALA A 232 28.00 12.72 -10.66
CA ALA A 232 27.09 13.58 -9.91
C ALA A 232 25.62 13.13 -9.99
N GLU A 233 25.17 12.64 -11.16
CA GLU A 233 23.82 12.09 -11.31
C GLU A 233 23.62 10.83 -10.46
N TYR A 234 24.65 9.95 -10.39
CA TYR A 234 24.65 8.78 -9.51
C TYR A 234 24.54 9.18 -8.02
N ASP A 235 25.32 10.17 -7.59
CA ASP A 235 25.33 10.65 -6.22
C ASP A 235 23.99 11.32 -5.85
N ASN A 236 23.44 12.14 -6.74
CA ASN A 236 22.12 12.74 -6.56
C ASN A 236 21.02 11.67 -6.47
N PHE A 237 21.10 10.62 -7.29
CA PHE A 237 20.13 9.52 -7.24
C PHE A 237 20.22 8.73 -5.93
N ARG A 238 21.42 8.56 -5.39
CA ARG A 238 21.61 8.00 -4.05
C ARG A 238 20.98 8.87 -2.97
N ILE A 239 21.13 10.19 -3.04
CA ILE A 239 20.46 11.10 -2.09
C ILE A 239 18.94 10.94 -2.19
N VAL A 240 18.39 10.85 -3.41
CA VAL A 240 16.96 10.56 -3.63
C VAL A 240 16.54 9.22 -3.03
N GLN A 241 17.33 8.16 -3.19
CA GLN A 241 17.09 6.87 -2.55
C GLN A 241 16.98 7.01 -1.02
N GLU A 242 17.91 7.72 -0.38
CA GLU A 242 17.90 7.94 1.06
C GLU A 242 16.69 8.78 1.53
N ILE A 243 16.36 9.86 0.80
CA ILE A 243 15.17 10.68 1.05
C ILE A 243 13.91 9.82 0.98
N MET A 244 13.75 9.02 -0.07
CA MET A 244 12.55 8.21 -0.27
C MET A 244 12.41 7.12 0.76
N GLN A 245 13.50 6.44 1.15
CA GLN A 245 13.47 5.48 2.24
C GLN A 245 12.99 6.12 3.55
N ASN A 246 13.49 7.32 3.87
CA ASN A 246 13.05 8.05 5.05
C ASN A 246 11.59 8.50 4.94
N ALA A 247 11.19 9.10 3.81
CA ALA A 247 9.82 9.58 3.59
C ALA A 247 8.78 8.45 3.68
N ILE A 248 9.08 7.29 3.10
CA ILE A 248 8.23 6.09 3.18
C ILE A 248 8.17 5.58 4.62
N LYS A 249 9.30 5.56 5.33
CA LYS A 249 9.37 5.18 6.75
C LYS A 249 8.59 6.13 7.68
N PHE A 250 8.33 7.38 7.31
CA PHE A 250 7.46 8.27 8.09
C PHE A 250 6.01 8.28 7.59
N GLY A 251 5.73 7.66 6.43
CA GLY A 251 4.40 7.51 5.89
C GLY A 251 3.66 6.34 6.53
N GLU A 252 2.62 6.62 7.31
CA GLU A 252 1.76 5.61 7.96
C GLU A 252 1.21 4.56 6.95
N ASP A 253 1.01 4.94 5.69
CA ASP A 253 0.44 4.08 4.64
C ASP A 253 1.32 2.90 4.19
N TYR A 254 2.64 2.95 4.39
CA TYR A 254 3.58 2.01 3.77
C TYR A 254 4.28 1.07 4.77
N ILE A 255 4.31 1.43 6.06
CA ILE A 255 5.00 0.66 7.10
C ILE A 255 4.13 -0.50 7.59
N VAL A 256 2.81 -0.30 7.64
CA VAL A 256 1.89 -1.18 8.38
C VAL A 256 1.79 -2.59 7.76
N ASN A 257 2.11 -2.77 6.48
CA ASN A 257 1.99 -4.08 5.81
C ASN A 257 3.04 -4.31 4.71
N MET A 258 4.33 -4.35 5.06
CA MET A 258 5.43 -4.61 4.11
C MET A 258 5.33 -5.96 3.36
N ASP A 259 4.61 -6.94 3.92
CA ASP A 259 4.44 -8.27 3.34
C ASP A 259 3.22 -8.36 2.39
N THR A 260 2.35 -7.33 2.39
CA THR A 260 1.18 -7.25 1.53
C THR A 260 1.45 -6.34 0.35
N PRO A 261 1.17 -6.78 -0.90
CA PRO A 261 1.26 -5.91 -2.06
C PRO A 261 0.52 -4.59 -1.84
N TRP A 262 1.22 -3.47 -2.07
CA TRP A 262 0.71 -2.12 -1.77
C TRP A 262 -0.66 -1.83 -2.42
N PHE A 263 -0.89 -2.38 -3.62
CA PHE A 263 -2.16 -2.20 -4.32
C PHE A 263 -3.34 -2.78 -3.52
N LEU A 264 -3.18 -3.94 -2.87
CA LEU A 264 -4.22 -4.56 -2.04
C LEU A 264 -4.50 -3.70 -0.81
N HIS A 265 -3.46 -3.17 -0.16
CA HIS A 265 -3.62 -2.25 0.97
C HIS A 265 -4.48 -1.04 0.60
N ARG A 266 -4.23 -0.40 -0.55
CA ARG A 266 -5.04 0.74 -1.01
C ARG A 266 -6.49 0.36 -1.28
N LEU A 267 -6.71 -0.80 -1.89
CA LEU A 267 -8.05 -1.29 -2.20
C LEU A 267 -8.85 -1.59 -0.93
N VAL A 268 -8.23 -2.17 0.10
CA VAL A 268 -8.86 -2.42 1.42
C VAL A 268 -9.23 -1.14 2.15
N VAL A 269 -8.39 -0.09 2.06
CA VAL A 269 -8.64 1.22 2.71
C VAL A 269 -9.54 2.14 1.86
N GLY A 270 -9.85 1.77 0.61
CA GLY A 270 -10.69 2.56 -0.29
C GLY A 270 -9.97 3.77 -0.88
N LYS A 271 -8.64 3.73 -0.97
CA LYS A 271 -7.83 4.79 -1.60
C LYS A 271 -7.77 4.58 -3.12
N SER A 272 -7.75 5.68 -3.88
CA SER A 272 -7.63 5.62 -5.35
C SER A 272 -6.32 4.95 -5.78
N ILE A 273 -6.36 4.15 -6.85
CA ILE A 273 -5.17 3.51 -7.43
C ILE A 273 -5.37 3.36 -8.94
N ASP A 274 -4.29 3.45 -9.71
CA ASP A 274 -4.34 3.26 -11.15
C ASP A 274 -4.78 1.82 -11.50
N LYS A 275 -5.74 1.72 -12.43
CA LYS A 275 -6.28 0.44 -12.87
C LYS A 275 -5.25 -0.45 -13.56
N THR A 276 -4.26 0.14 -14.23
CA THR A 276 -3.20 -0.58 -14.93
C THR A 276 -2.32 -1.36 -13.96
N ILE A 277 -1.94 -0.76 -12.82
CA ILE A 277 -1.19 -1.39 -11.73
C ILE A 277 -1.95 -2.61 -11.22
N VAL A 278 -3.22 -2.42 -10.85
CA VAL A 278 -4.05 -3.52 -10.32
C VAL A 278 -4.21 -4.64 -11.34
N SER A 279 -4.49 -4.29 -12.60
CA SER A 279 -4.64 -5.25 -13.70
C SER A 279 -3.37 -6.07 -13.93
N TYR A 280 -2.19 -5.45 -13.79
CA TYR A 280 -0.92 -6.14 -13.90
C TYR A 280 -0.74 -7.19 -12.79
N HIS A 281 -0.89 -6.78 -11.53
CA HIS A 281 -0.67 -7.70 -10.41
C HIS A 281 -1.66 -8.86 -10.42
N LEU A 282 -2.94 -8.57 -10.71
CA LEU A 282 -3.94 -9.61 -10.90
C LEU A 282 -3.57 -10.53 -12.08
N GLY A 283 -3.09 -9.96 -13.19
CA GLY A 283 -2.65 -10.73 -14.36
C GLY A 283 -1.50 -11.70 -14.05
N ILE A 284 -0.55 -11.33 -13.19
CA ILE A 284 0.52 -12.24 -12.70
C ILE A 284 -0.09 -13.44 -11.96
N MET A 285 -1.18 -13.20 -11.23
CA MET A 285 -1.92 -14.21 -10.47
C MET A 285 -2.96 -14.94 -11.32
N GLY A 286 -3.02 -14.67 -12.64
CA GLY A 286 -4.02 -15.26 -13.55
C GLY A 286 -5.44 -14.73 -13.34
N ARG A 287 -5.60 -13.55 -12.74
CA ARG A 287 -6.87 -12.91 -12.40
C ARG A 287 -7.11 -11.62 -13.19
N LYS A 288 -8.37 -11.22 -13.28
CA LYS A 288 -8.83 -9.94 -13.84
C LYS A 288 -9.52 -9.10 -12.79
N THR A 289 -9.65 -7.81 -13.08
CA THR A 289 -10.30 -6.85 -12.18
C THR A 289 -11.79 -7.11 -12.03
N ASP A 290 -12.43 -7.67 -13.06
CA ASP A 290 -13.87 -7.84 -13.25
C ASP A 290 -14.33 -9.32 -13.14
N GLU A 291 -13.74 -10.07 -12.21
CA GLU A 291 -14.15 -11.43 -11.87
C GLU A 291 -15.05 -11.44 -10.63
N ASN A 292 -15.96 -12.42 -10.54
CA ASN A 292 -16.77 -12.65 -9.34
C ASN A 292 -15.93 -13.34 -8.27
N PHE A 293 -15.94 -12.80 -7.06
CA PHE A 293 -15.30 -13.39 -5.89
C PHE A 293 -15.94 -12.82 -4.62
N PHE A 294 -15.50 -13.30 -3.47
CA PHE A 294 -15.92 -12.78 -2.16
C PHE A 294 -14.72 -12.72 -1.23
N LEU A 295 -14.86 -11.97 -0.14
CA LEU A 295 -13.80 -11.75 0.82
C LEU A 295 -14.05 -12.57 2.08
N TRP A 296 -13.05 -13.35 2.50
CA TRP A 296 -12.95 -13.83 3.87
C TRP A 296 -12.10 -12.89 4.71
N SER A 297 -12.47 -12.74 5.97
CA SER A 297 -11.71 -12.02 7.00
C SER A 297 -11.53 -12.92 8.21
N LEU A 298 -10.27 -13.20 8.53
CA LEU A 298 -9.86 -14.02 9.66
C LEU A 298 -9.17 -13.13 10.70
N SER A 299 -9.94 -12.65 11.67
CA SER A 299 -9.50 -11.65 12.64
C SER A 299 -9.00 -12.28 13.95
N MET A 300 -7.83 -11.82 14.41
CA MET A 300 -7.19 -12.30 15.65
C MET A 300 -7.40 -11.28 16.77
N LYS A 301 -8.09 -11.66 17.85
CA LYS A 301 -8.44 -10.73 18.96
C LYS A 301 -7.28 -10.37 19.90
N ASN A 302 -6.25 -11.20 20.02
CA ASN A 302 -5.15 -11.01 20.98
C ASN A 302 -3.78 -11.05 20.25
N TYR A 303 -3.37 -9.91 19.71
CA TYR A 303 -2.04 -9.73 19.12
C TYR A 303 -1.09 -9.24 20.22
N ASP A 304 -0.37 -10.16 20.87
CA ASP A 304 0.84 -9.79 21.61
C ASP A 304 2.02 -9.71 20.62
N HIS A 305 2.95 -8.77 20.83
CA HIS A 305 4.14 -8.52 19.98
C HIS A 305 5.11 -9.71 19.80
N SER A 306 4.76 -10.91 20.29
CA SER A 306 5.38 -12.20 19.96
C SER A 306 4.70 -12.92 18.77
N GLY A 307 3.71 -12.28 18.11
CA GLY A 307 2.76 -12.88 17.17
C GLY A 307 3.16 -12.97 15.70
N ASP A 308 4.21 -12.29 15.24
CA ASP A 308 4.57 -12.24 13.80
C ASP A 308 4.87 -13.62 13.20
N VAL A 309 5.48 -14.53 13.97
CA VAL A 309 5.76 -15.91 13.52
C VAL A 309 4.46 -16.70 13.35
N LYS A 310 3.48 -16.53 14.24
CA LYS A 310 2.20 -17.26 14.19
C LYS A 310 1.34 -16.84 13.01
N ILE A 311 1.33 -15.56 12.68
CA ILE A 311 0.57 -15.05 11.52
C ILE A 311 1.15 -15.58 10.22
N HIS A 312 2.48 -15.62 10.10
CA HIS A 312 3.09 -16.17 8.90
C HIS A 312 2.78 -17.67 8.73
N ASP A 313 2.80 -18.45 9.81
CA ASP A 313 2.41 -19.86 9.79
C ASP A 313 0.94 -20.04 9.39
N TYR A 314 0.03 -19.21 9.92
CA TYR A 314 -1.38 -19.24 9.53
C TYR A 314 -1.60 -18.81 8.08
N LEU A 315 -0.93 -17.75 7.61
CA LEU A 315 -0.98 -17.30 6.23
C LEU A 315 -0.59 -18.42 5.26
N ASN A 316 0.51 -19.12 5.54
CA ASN A 316 0.96 -20.24 4.70
C ASN A 316 -0.03 -21.41 4.73
N HIS A 317 -0.59 -21.74 5.89
CA HIS A 317 -1.59 -22.80 6.00
C HIS A 317 -2.88 -22.45 5.23
N ILE A 318 -3.37 -21.21 5.40
CA ILE A 318 -4.56 -20.68 4.72
C ILE A 318 -4.33 -20.62 3.21
N ALA A 319 -3.17 -20.15 2.75
CA ALA A 319 -2.82 -20.17 1.33
C ALA A 319 -2.85 -21.59 0.73
N GLY A 320 -2.52 -22.62 1.51
CA GLY A 320 -2.66 -24.02 1.11
C GLY A 320 -4.12 -24.49 0.97
N ILE A 321 -5.03 -23.96 1.77
CA ILE A 321 -6.48 -24.23 1.70
C ILE A 321 -7.10 -23.49 0.51
N PHE A 322 -6.75 -22.22 0.33
CA PHE A 322 -7.30 -21.33 -0.71
C PHE A 322 -6.38 -21.25 -1.93
N GLN A 323 -6.20 -22.37 -2.65
CA GLN A 323 -5.24 -22.48 -3.76
C GLN A 323 -5.53 -21.51 -4.92
N ASN A 324 -6.78 -21.09 -5.07
CA ASN A 324 -7.25 -20.18 -6.10
C ASN A 324 -7.47 -18.74 -5.59
N GLY A 325 -7.27 -18.48 -4.30
CA GLY A 325 -7.51 -17.19 -3.67
C GLY A 325 -6.26 -16.30 -3.59
N ILE A 326 -6.48 -15.00 -3.44
CA ILE A 326 -5.41 -14.06 -3.07
C ILE A 326 -5.44 -13.90 -1.56
N VAL A 327 -4.47 -14.50 -0.87
CA VAL A 327 -4.33 -14.45 0.60
C VAL A 327 -3.29 -13.40 0.97
N PHE A 328 -3.64 -12.48 1.86
CA PHE A 328 -2.73 -11.43 2.30
C PHE A 328 -3.06 -10.95 3.72
N HIS A 329 -2.11 -10.24 4.31
CA HIS A 329 -2.19 -9.74 5.68
C HIS A 329 -2.65 -8.27 5.73
N TYR A 330 -3.51 -7.92 6.68
CA TYR A 330 -3.87 -6.54 6.93
C TYR A 330 -4.12 -6.32 8.43
N GLU A 331 -3.26 -5.53 9.08
CA GLU A 331 -3.32 -5.25 10.52
C GLU A 331 -3.26 -6.53 11.37
N ASN A 332 -4.36 -6.94 12.02
CA ASN A 332 -4.44 -8.17 12.81
C ASN A 332 -5.34 -9.23 12.14
N THR A 333 -5.50 -9.13 10.83
CA THR A 333 -6.48 -9.89 10.05
C THR A 333 -5.81 -10.50 8.83
N ILE A 334 -6.14 -11.77 8.55
CA ILE A 334 -5.82 -12.40 7.26
C ILE A 334 -7.03 -12.24 6.35
N LEU A 335 -6.81 -11.65 5.18
CA LEU A 335 -7.83 -11.43 4.16
C LEU A 335 -7.63 -12.38 2.99
N ILE A 336 -8.72 -12.95 2.48
CA ILE A 336 -8.70 -13.87 1.34
C ILE A 336 -9.72 -13.43 0.30
N CYS A 337 -9.25 -12.99 -0.87
CA CYS A 337 -10.10 -12.85 -2.04
C CYS A 337 -10.30 -14.23 -2.66
N ASP A 338 -11.44 -14.87 -2.38
CA ASP A 338 -11.75 -16.22 -2.81
C ASP A 338 -12.53 -16.23 -4.13
N TYR A 339 -11.85 -16.64 -5.20
CA TYR A 339 -12.41 -16.73 -6.54
C TYR A 339 -13.11 -18.06 -6.82
N ASP A 340 -13.06 -19.02 -5.88
CA ASP A 340 -13.84 -20.25 -6.00
C ASP A 340 -15.23 -20.05 -5.39
N LEU A 341 -16.19 -19.68 -6.24
CA LEU A 341 -17.56 -19.39 -5.82
C LEU A 341 -18.28 -20.62 -5.23
N SER A 342 -17.78 -21.84 -5.49
CA SER A 342 -18.37 -23.04 -4.89
C SER A 342 -18.22 -23.03 -3.37
N HIS A 343 -17.13 -22.47 -2.85
CA HIS A 343 -16.88 -22.33 -1.42
C HIS A 343 -17.94 -21.49 -0.71
N TYR A 344 -18.66 -20.59 -1.41
CA TYR A 344 -19.61 -19.66 -0.79
C TYR A 344 -20.79 -20.37 -0.11
N GLU A 345 -21.23 -21.52 -0.64
CA GLU A 345 -22.33 -22.32 -0.10
C GLU A 345 -21.95 -23.77 0.26
N ASP A 346 -20.65 -24.10 0.20
CA ASP A 346 -20.17 -25.44 0.49
C ASP A 346 -20.08 -25.71 2.01
N ALA A 347 -21.00 -26.52 2.52
CA ALA A 347 -21.04 -26.88 3.94
C ALA A 347 -19.80 -27.66 4.43
N GLU A 348 -19.17 -28.48 3.58
CA GLU A 348 -17.95 -29.22 3.95
C GLU A 348 -16.75 -28.27 4.02
N PHE A 349 -16.68 -27.30 3.10
CA PHE A 349 -15.66 -26.26 3.12
C PHE A 349 -15.80 -25.38 4.38
N PHE A 350 -17.02 -24.93 4.69
CA PHE A 350 -17.29 -24.17 5.91
C PHE A 350 -16.87 -24.94 7.16
N LYS A 351 -17.18 -26.24 7.23
CA LYS A 351 -16.75 -27.08 8.35
C LYS A 351 -15.22 -27.14 8.48
N THR A 352 -14.51 -27.20 7.35
CA THR A 352 -13.04 -27.18 7.33
C THR A 352 -12.49 -25.89 7.93
N ILE A 353 -13.08 -24.74 7.58
CA ILE A 353 -12.71 -23.43 8.15
C ILE A 353 -13.12 -23.33 9.62
N GLU A 354 -14.30 -23.83 9.99
CA GLU A 354 -14.79 -23.85 11.39
C GLU A 354 -13.88 -24.70 12.30
N ASP A 355 -13.40 -25.84 11.82
CA ASP A 355 -12.40 -26.66 12.51
C ASP A 355 -11.07 -25.91 12.71
N PHE A 356 -10.64 -25.13 11.71
CA PHE A 356 -9.43 -24.31 11.80
C PHE A 356 -9.58 -23.17 12.82
N ILE A 357 -10.68 -22.40 12.76
CA ILE A 357 -10.90 -21.27 13.68
C ILE A 357 -11.12 -21.73 15.13
N THR A 358 -11.72 -22.92 15.33
CA THR A 358 -11.91 -23.51 16.67
C THR A 358 -10.57 -23.81 17.34
N ARG A 359 -9.57 -24.27 16.58
CA ARG A 359 -8.22 -24.58 17.10
C ARG A 359 -7.38 -23.34 17.35
N THR A 360 -7.63 -22.26 16.63
CA THR A 360 -6.79 -21.05 16.60
C THR A 360 -7.39 -19.88 17.37
N ASN A 361 -8.64 -19.98 17.84
CA ASN A 361 -9.41 -18.90 18.48
C ASN A 361 -9.47 -17.62 17.63
N ILE A 362 -9.54 -17.82 16.31
CA ILE A 362 -9.70 -16.78 15.29
C ILE A 362 -11.21 -16.58 15.05
N LYS A 363 -11.62 -15.35 14.72
CA LYS A 363 -12.98 -15.12 14.19
C LYS A 363 -12.92 -15.12 12.67
N ALA A 364 -13.90 -15.75 12.03
CA ALA A 364 -14.06 -15.72 10.58
C ALA A 364 -15.34 -14.97 10.21
N SER A 365 -15.24 -14.11 9.21
CA SER A 365 -16.37 -13.47 8.55
C SER A 365 -16.23 -13.52 7.03
N ILE A 366 -17.37 -13.42 6.34
CA ILE A 366 -17.41 -13.34 4.88
C ILE A 366 -18.30 -12.20 4.38
N SER A 367 -17.87 -11.58 3.29
CA SER A 367 -18.63 -10.55 2.56
C SER A 367 -19.69 -11.16 1.64
N LEU A 368 -20.44 -10.30 0.94
CA LEU A 368 -21.19 -10.71 -0.25
C LEU A 368 -20.24 -11.09 -1.39
N ILE A 369 -20.77 -11.77 -2.40
CA ILE A 369 -20.12 -11.89 -3.71
C ILE A 369 -20.19 -10.56 -4.43
N PHE A 370 -19.06 -10.15 -5.01
CA PHE A 370 -18.91 -8.95 -5.80
C PHE A 370 -18.03 -9.23 -7.02
N ASN A 371 -18.07 -8.35 -8.02
CA ASN A 371 -17.50 -8.64 -9.34
C ASN A 371 -16.35 -7.72 -9.72
N ASN A 372 -15.86 -6.93 -8.76
CA ASN A 372 -14.85 -5.93 -9.05
C ASN A 372 -13.88 -5.75 -7.87
N ILE A 373 -12.58 -5.93 -8.12
CA ILE A 373 -11.54 -5.76 -7.10
C ILE A 373 -11.49 -4.35 -6.46
N PHE A 374 -12.00 -3.33 -7.15
CA PHE A 374 -12.12 -1.98 -6.61
C PHE A 374 -13.21 -1.84 -5.52
N GLU A 375 -14.08 -2.85 -5.36
CA GLU A 375 -15.09 -2.92 -4.29
C GLU A 375 -14.57 -3.61 -3.01
N LEU A 376 -13.29 -3.98 -2.97
CA LEU A 376 -12.68 -4.65 -1.82
C LEU A 376 -12.85 -3.89 -0.50
N PHE A 377 -12.85 -2.55 -0.55
CA PHE A 377 -13.18 -1.71 0.62
C PHE A 377 -14.58 -2.00 1.18
N TYR A 378 -15.59 -2.13 0.31
CA TYR A 378 -16.96 -2.44 0.73
C TYR A 378 -17.05 -3.85 1.29
N ALA A 379 -16.40 -4.82 0.64
CA ALA A 379 -16.35 -6.20 1.11
C ALA A 379 -15.69 -6.32 2.49
N TYR A 380 -14.59 -5.58 2.71
CA TYR A 380 -13.93 -5.53 4.03
C TYR A 380 -14.84 -4.91 5.08
N LYS A 381 -15.58 -3.84 4.76
CA LYS A 381 -16.58 -3.27 5.66
C LYS A 381 -17.70 -4.24 6.01
N GLN A 382 -18.17 -5.04 5.05
CA GLN A 382 -19.16 -6.10 5.29
C GLN A 382 -18.64 -7.16 6.26
N CYS A 383 -17.38 -7.59 6.10
CA CYS A 383 -16.74 -8.52 7.03
C CYS A 383 -16.66 -7.95 8.45
N GLN A 384 -16.23 -6.69 8.59
CA GLN A 384 -16.18 -6.01 9.90
C GLN A 384 -17.55 -5.97 10.59
N ILE A 385 -18.62 -5.68 9.83
CA ILE A 385 -19.99 -5.70 10.34
C ILE A 385 -20.39 -7.12 10.75
N ALA A 386 -20.11 -8.12 9.92
CA ALA A 386 -20.44 -9.51 10.25
C ALA A 386 -19.73 -9.99 11.54
N ASP A 387 -18.48 -9.57 11.75
CA ASP A 387 -17.71 -9.87 12.97
C ASP A 387 -18.25 -9.16 14.23
N GLU A 388 -18.72 -7.91 14.09
CA GLU A 388 -19.35 -7.12 15.16
C GLU A 388 -20.68 -7.75 15.60
N PHE A 389 -21.52 -8.16 14.65
CA PHE A 389 -22.84 -8.75 14.94
C PHE A 389 -22.79 -10.27 15.21
N GLY A 390 -21.62 -10.89 15.03
CA GLY A 390 -21.36 -12.32 15.22
C GLY A 390 -20.87 -12.74 16.61
N GLU A 391 -20.70 -11.83 17.56
CA GLU A 391 -19.97 -12.09 18.82
C GLU A 391 -20.49 -13.27 19.67
N ASN A 392 -21.75 -13.68 19.51
CA ASN A 392 -22.36 -14.76 20.28
C ASN A 392 -22.09 -16.16 19.72
N GLU A 393 -21.50 -16.30 18.54
CA GLU A 393 -21.23 -17.58 17.86
C GLU A 393 -19.73 -17.81 17.71
N LYS A 394 -19.04 -18.05 18.85
CA LYS A 394 -17.58 -18.01 18.98
C LYS A 394 -16.78 -18.92 18.01
N TYR A 395 -17.39 -19.92 17.39
CA TYR A 395 -16.73 -20.92 16.55
C TYR A 395 -17.41 -21.14 15.19
N LYS A 396 -18.23 -20.18 14.75
CA LYS A 396 -18.92 -20.25 13.46
C LYS A 396 -18.43 -19.13 12.55
N VAL A 397 -18.43 -19.39 11.25
CA VAL A 397 -18.18 -18.35 10.24
C VAL A 397 -19.36 -17.37 10.23
N ASN A 398 -19.07 -16.07 10.37
CA ASN A 398 -20.07 -15.01 10.35
C ASN A 398 -20.31 -14.51 8.93
N ARG A 399 -21.45 -14.87 8.33
CA ARG A 399 -21.82 -14.37 7.01
C ARG A 399 -22.47 -12.99 7.13
N PHE A 400 -22.04 -12.03 6.31
CA PHE A 400 -22.69 -10.72 6.28
C PHE A 400 -24.18 -10.81 5.87
N THR A 401 -24.54 -11.74 4.99
CA THR A 401 -25.95 -12.01 4.62
C THR A 401 -26.83 -12.27 5.83
N ASP A 402 -26.31 -13.01 6.81
CA ASP A 402 -27.06 -13.44 7.99
C ASP A 402 -27.19 -12.31 9.01
N ARG A 403 -26.32 -11.29 8.93
CA ARG A 403 -26.28 -10.13 9.82
C ARG A 403 -26.83 -8.85 9.19
N TYR A 404 -27.17 -8.88 7.90
CA TYR A 404 -27.58 -7.71 7.13
C TYR A 404 -28.77 -6.98 7.78
N MET A 405 -29.84 -7.69 8.11
CA MET A 405 -31.04 -7.09 8.71
C MET A 405 -30.78 -6.54 10.11
N ASP A 406 -30.04 -7.26 10.95
CA ASP A 406 -29.67 -6.80 12.29
C ASP A 406 -28.83 -5.52 12.24
N TYR A 407 -27.88 -5.45 11.29
CA TYR A 407 -27.09 -4.26 11.05
C TYR A 407 -27.95 -3.06 10.62
N ILE A 408 -28.79 -3.22 9.59
CA ILE A 408 -29.68 -2.14 9.11
C ILE A 408 -30.57 -1.63 10.25
N LEU A 409 -31.21 -2.54 10.99
CA LEU A 409 -32.08 -2.17 12.11
C LEU A 409 -31.29 -1.47 13.22
N SER A 410 -30.04 -1.87 13.51
CA SER A 410 -29.20 -1.18 14.48
C SER A 410 -28.89 0.27 14.10
N ILE A 411 -28.69 0.57 12.81
CA ILE A 411 -28.43 1.94 12.34
C ILE A 411 -29.68 2.81 12.46
N ILE A 412 -30.85 2.26 12.10
CA ILE A 412 -32.12 2.96 12.25
C ILE A 412 -32.39 3.25 13.74
N GLU A 413 -32.13 2.26 14.60
CA GLU A 413 -32.31 2.34 16.06
C GLU A 413 -31.46 3.45 16.71
N LYS A 414 -30.33 3.85 16.10
CA LYS A 414 -29.53 5.01 16.55
C LYS A 414 -30.26 6.34 16.40
N ASN A 415 -31.23 6.44 15.51
CA ASN A 415 -31.92 7.70 15.15
C ASN A 415 -33.39 7.71 15.57
N VAL A 416 -34.06 6.56 15.57
CA VAL A 416 -35.49 6.45 15.89
C VAL A 416 -35.78 5.13 16.60
N ARG A 417 -36.77 5.12 17.51
CA ARG A 417 -37.28 3.86 18.07
C ARG A 417 -37.91 3.03 16.96
N LEU A 418 -37.45 1.78 16.80
CA LEU A 418 -37.91 0.88 15.74
C LEU A 418 -39.43 0.65 15.76
N ASP A 419 -40.08 0.75 16.93
CA ASP A 419 -41.54 0.64 17.02
C ASP A 419 -42.26 1.65 16.11
N VAL A 420 -41.70 2.84 15.88
CA VAL A 420 -42.32 3.91 15.07
C VAL A 420 -42.52 3.48 13.62
N ILE A 421 -41.65 2.61 13.10
CA ILE A 421 -41.72 2.12 11.71
C ILE A 421 -42.45 0.78 11.57
N VAL A 422 -42.91 0.19 12.68
CA VAL A 422 -43.77 -1.00 12.67
C VAL A 422 -45.15 -0.60 12.17
N PHE A 423 -45.61 -1.28 11.11
CA PHE A 423 -46.93 -1.07 10.54
C PHE A 423 -48.02 -1.38 11.57
N SER A 424 -48.94 -0.45 11.79
CA SER A 424 -49.92 -0.47 12.89
C SER A 424 -50.72 -1.77 12.95
N ASN A 425 -51.09 -2.30 11.79
CA ASN A 425 -51.86 -3.53 11.67
C ASN A 425 -51.08 -4.75 12.17
N ILE A 426 -49.77 -4.82 11.90
CA ILE A 426 -48.90 -5.93 12.29
C ILE A 426 -48.61 -5.90 13.80
N ARG A 427 -48.60 -4.71 14.41
CA ARG A 427 -48.40 -4.56 15.87
C ARG A 427 -49.45 -5.30 16.72
N GLN A 428 -50.59 -5.65 16.13
CA GLN A 428 -51.63 -6.45 16.81
C GLN A 428 -51.16 -7.88 17.13
N ILE A 429 -50.12 -8.38 16.45
CA ILE A 429 -49.52 -9.69 16.73
C ILE A 429 -48.53 -9.52 17.89
N ASN A 430 -48.90 -10.00 19.09
CA ASN A 430 -48.09 -9.88 20.29
C ASN A 430 -46.87 -10.83 20.27
N PRO A 431 -45.62 -10.34 20.14
CA PRO A 431 -44.44 -11.20 20.03
C PRO A 431 -43.96 -11.76 21.39
N MET A 432 -44.61 -11.41 22.51
CA MET A 432 -44.22 -11.89 23.85
C MET A 432 -44.65 -13.33 24.12
N ASN A 433 -45.66 -13.85 23.40
CA ASN A 433 -46.12 -15.23 23.52
C ASN A 433 -45.73 -16.06 22.28
N ASP A 434 -45.62 -17.38 22.46
CA ASP A 434 -45.12 -18.28 21.41
C ASP A 434 -46.03 -18.32 20.19
N ASN A 435 -47.35 -18.25 20.37
CA ASN A 435 -48.28 -18.18 19.24
C ASN A 435 -48.05 -16.91 18.40
N GLY A 436 -47.75 -15.76 19.00
CA GLY A 436 -47.45 -14.54 18.26
C GLY A 436 -46.14 -14.63 17.48
N VAL A 437 -45.11 -15.21 18.09
CA VAL A 437 -43.83 -15.51 17.41
C VAL A 437 -44.07 -16.44 16.21
N GLU A 438 -44.87 -17.50 16.37
CA GLU A 438 -45.23 -18.39 15.27
C GLU A 438 -45.99 -17.70 14.14
N LEU A 439 -46.93 -16.78 14.45
CA LEU A 439 -47.67 -16.02 13.46
C LEU A 439 -46.74 -15.05 12.71
N LEU A 440 -45.88 -14.31 13.41
CA LEU A 440 -44.88 -13.43 12.78
C LEU A 440 -43.93 -14.21 11.87
N ASN A 441 -43.42 -15.36 12.35
CA ASN A 441 -42.58 -16.25 11.54
C ASN A 441 -43.33 -16.79 10.31
N THR A 442 -44.62 -17.11 10.46
CA THR A 442 -45.44 -17.58 9.33
C THR A 442 -45.64 -16.49 8.29
N LEU A 443 -45.99 -15.27 8.72
CA LEU A 443 -46.17 -14.12 7.83
C LEU A 443 -44.86 -13.79 7.09
N ARG A 444 -43.76 -13.65 7.84
CA ARG A 444 -42.42 -13.41 7.28
C ARG A 444 -42.05 -14.44 6.21
N THR A 445 -42.17 -15.73 6.55
CA THR A 445 -41.78 -16.82 5.65
C THR A 445 -42.70 -16.91 4.43
N HIS A 446 -43.98 -16.60 4.60
CA HIS A 446 -44.90 -16.54 3.48
C HIS A 446 -44.53 -15.44 2.49
N ILE A 447 -44.14 -14.26 2.98
CA ILE A 447 -43.66 -13.16 2.12
C ILE A 447 -42.38 -13.56 1.38
N THR A 448 -41.37 -14.10 2.07
CA THR A 448 -40.07 -14.45 1.46
C THR A 448 -40.16 -15.63 0.48
N THR A 449 -41.14 -16.52 0.64
CA THR A 449 -41.41 -17.62 -0.31
C THR A 449 -42.33 -17.21 -1.47
N GLY A 450 -42.48 -15.91 -1.73
CA GLY A 450 -43.28 -15.38 -2.83
C GLY A 450 -44.78 -15.64 -2.67
N ARG A 451 -45.28 -15.70 -1.43
CA ARG A 451 -46.66 -16.05 -1.06
C ARG A 451 -47.08 -17.45 -1.51
N ASN A 452 -46.13 -18.39 -1.60
CA ASN A 452 -46.41 -19.77 -1.96
C ASN A 452 -46.61 -20.67 -0.72
N PHE A 453 -47.85 -21.07 -0.46
CA PHE A 453 -48.19 -21.91 0.69
C PHE A 453 -47.40 -23.23 0.80
N SER A 454 -47.06 -23.89 -0.31
CA SER A 454 -46.29 -25.16 -0.26
C SER A 454 -44.84 -24.89 0.10
N ALA A 455 -44.24 -23.84 -0.46
CA ALA A 455 -42.88 -23.43 -0.11
C ALA A 455 -42.81 -22.95 1.35
N THR A 456 -43.78 -22.15 1.81
CA THR A 456 -43.88 -21.72 3.21
C THR A 456 -44.01 -22.91 4.16
N ALA A 457 -44.83 -23.91 3.81
CA ALA A 457 -45.03 -25.11 4.62
C ALA A 457 -43.74 -25.93 4.76
N LYS A 458 -43.01 -26.09 3.64
CA LYS A 458 -41.71 -26.76 3.59
C LYS A 458 -40.68 -26.03 4.46
N GLU A 459 -40.56 -24.71 4.32
CA GLU A 459 -39.58 -23.90 5.05
C GLU A 459 -39.84 -23.92 6.57
N LEU A 460 -41.11 -23.85 6.98
CA LEU A 460 -41.50 -23.89 8.39
C LEU A 460 -41.59 -25.31 8.96
N ASN A 461 -41.38 -26.35 8.15
CA ASN A 461 -41.57 -27.76 8.52
C ASN A 461 -42.96 -28.06 9.13
N ILE A 462 -44.02 -27.49 8.56
CA ILE A 462 -45.41 -27.70 9.00
C ILE A 462 -46.32 -28.10 7.83
N HIS A 463 -47.51 -28.61 8.14
CA HIS A 463 -48.48 -28.95 7.10
C HIS A 463 -49.04 -27.70 6.40
N ARG A 464 -49.30 -27.78 5.08
CA ARG A 464 -49.86 -26.66 4.29
C ARG A 464 -51.15 -26.11 4.88
N HIS A 465 -52.02 -26.96 5.42
CA HIS A 465 -53.26 -26.49 6.09
C HIS A 465 -52.98 -25.64 7.33
N THR A 466 -51.90 -25.92 8.06
CA THR A 466 -51.49 -25.10 9.21
C THR A 466 -51.03 -23.71 8.76
N VAL A 467 -50.30 -23.62 7.63
CA VAL A 467 -49.93 -22.32 7.03
C VAL A 467 -51.18 -21.53 6.67
N VAL A 468 -52.13 -22.14 5.94
CA VAL A 468 -53.39 -21.49 5.54
C VAL A 468 -54.18 -21.01 6.77
N TYR A 469 -54.27 -21.85 7.81
CA TYR A 469 -54.94 -21.48 9.06
C TYR A 469 -54.26 -20.29 9.75
N ARG A 470 -52.93 -20.32 9.89
CA ARG A 470 -52.16 -19.23 10.51
C ARG A 470 -52.27 -17.93 9.71
N LEU A 471 -52.22 -17.98 8.39
CA LEU A 471 -52.40 -16.80 7.52
C LEU A 471 -53.80 -16.21 7.63
N LYS A 472 -54.87 -17.03 7.61
CA LYS A 472 -56.23 -16.54 7.88
C LYS A 472 -56.36 -15.90 9.26
N LYS A 473 -55.70 -16.47 10.27
CA LYS A 473 -55.67 -15.89 11.63
C LYS A 473 -54.94 -14.55 11.62
N ILE A 474 -53.83 -14.42 10.88
CA ILE A 474 -53.12 -13.14 10.70
C ILE A 474 -54.05 -12.12 10.03
N GLU A 475 -54.65 -12.44 8.88
CA GLU A 475 -55.56 -11.54 8.16
C GLU A 475 -56.72 -11.06 9.04
N ASN A 476 -57.33 -11.97 9.80
CA ASN A 476 -58.41 -11.61 10.74
C ASN A 476 -57.93 -10.71 11.89
N LEU A 477 -56.72 -10.94 12.41
CA LEU A 477 -56.15 -10.16 13.51
C LEU A 477 -55.67 -8.79 13.05
N THR A 478 -55.01 -8.71 11.90
CA THR A 478 -54.32 -7.50 11.45
C THR A 478 -55.14 -6.72 10.43
N ASN A 479 -56.18 -7.31 9.84
CA ASN A 479 -56.95 -6.74 8.73
C ASN A 479 -56.03 -6.28 7.59
N ILE A 480 -55.03 -7.11 7.25
CA ILE A 480 -54.15 -6.89 6.10
C ILE A 480 -54.66 -7.69 4.92
N ASP A 481 -54.37 -7.21 3.71
CA ASP A 481 -54.67 -7.89 2.46
C ASP A 481 -53.35 -8.34 1.83
N LEU A 482 -53.04 -9.63 1.94
CA LEU A 482 -51.79 -10.20 1.40
C LEU A 482 -51.87 -10.48 -0.09
N ASP A 483 -53.08 -10.65 -0.65
CA ASP A 483 -53.27 -10.97 -2.05
C ASP A 483 -53.07 -9.73 -2.92
N ASN A 484 -53.56 -8.57 -2.47
CA ASN A 484 -53.47 -7.31 -3.19
C ASN A 484 -52.31 -6.39 -2.75
N ALA A 485 -51.50 -6.79 -1.78
CA ALA A 485 -50.33 -6.03 -1.35
C ALA A 485 -49.29 -5.93 -2.49
N ASP A 486 -48.87 -4.69 -2.79
CA ASP A 486 -47.73 -4.41 -3.67
C ASP A 486 -46.39 -4.68 -2.98
N GLY A 487 -45.29 -4.53 -3.74
CA GLY A 487 -43.93 -4.80 -3.23
C GLY A 487 -43.57 -3.96 -2.00
N ASP A 488 -43.92 -2.68 -2.00
CA ASP A 488 -43.64 -1.77 -0.90
C ASP A 488 -44.41 -2.17 0.37
N ARG A 489 -45.69 -2.55 0.22
CA ARG A 489 -46.51 -3.01 1.34
C ARG A 489 -45.99 -4.33 1.91
N LEU A 490 -45.61 -5.26 1.05
CA LEU A 490 -45.00 -6.53 1.47
C LEU A 490 -43.69 -6.31 2.21
N PHE A 491 -42.86 -5.37 1.76
CA PHE A 491 -41.64 -4.98 2.46
C PHE A 491 -41.93 -4.37 3.83
N GLN A 492 -42.93 -3.48 3.95
CA GLN A 492 -43.36 -2.91 5.24
C GLN A 492 -43.83 -4.00 6.21
N TYR A 493 -44.61 -4.98 5.75
CA TYR A 493 -45.05 -6.11 6.56
C TYR A 493 -43.89 -7.00 7.00
N TYR A 494 -42.98 -7.32 6.08
CA TYR A 494 -41.77 -8.08 6.36
C TYR A 494 -40.89 -7.37 7.40
N LEU A 495 -40.60 -6.09 7.21
CA LEU A 495 -39.79 -5.28 8.12
C LEU A 495 -40.44 -5.18 9.51
N SER A 496 -41.77 -5.05 9.56
CA SER A 496 -42.52 -5.05 10.82
C SER A 496 -42.37 -6.38 11.58
N CYS A 497 -42.39 -7.52 10.86
CA CYS A 497 -42.14 -8.82 11.45
C CYS A 497 -40.72 -8.92 12.02
N GLU A 498 -39.71 -8.50 11.25
CA GLU A 498 -38.31 -8.52 11.66
C GLU A 498 -38.06 -7.71 12.93
N ILE A 499 -38.63 -6.50 13.02
CA ILE A 499 -38.51 -5.64 14.21
C ILE A 499 -39.15 -6.28 15.44
N LEU A 500 -40.39 -6.77 15.32
CA LEU A 500 -41.13 -7.35 16.44
C LEU A 500 -40.45 -8.63 16.96
N LEU A 501 -39.96 -9.48 16.05
CA LEU A 501 -39.20 -10.68 16.40
C LEU A 501 -37.88 -10.33 17.10
N ARG A 502 -37.13 -9.35 16.57
CA ARG A 502 -35.86 -8.88 17.16
C ARG A 502 -36.05 -8.31 18.56
N ASN A 503 -37.04 -7.46 18.77
CA ASN A 503 -37.33 -6.86 20.07
C ASN A 503 -37.69 -7.94 21.12
N SER A 504 -38.50 -8.93 20.73
CA SER A 504 -38.86 -10.03 21.64
C SER A 504 -37.65 -10.85 22.09
N ASN A 505 -36.66 -11.06 21.22
CA ASN A 505 -35.44 -11.77 21.56
C ASN A 505 -34.53 -10.96 22.50
N LYS A 506 -34.49 -9.63 22.36
CA LYS A 506 -33.76 -8.75 23.29
C LYS A 506 -34.40 -8.75 24.68
N ASP A 507 -35.72 -8.60 24.77
CA ASP A 507 -36.45 -8.56 26.04
C ASP A 507 -36.41 -9.89 26.80
N ARG A 508 -36.38 -11.02 26.08
CA ARG A 508 -36.17 -12.36 26.66
C ARG A 508 -34.74 -12.58 27.18
N LYS A 509 -33.73 -12.00 26.54
CA LYS A 509 -32.32 -12.09 26.97
C LYS A 509 -31.94 -11.12 28.10
N GLY A 510 -32.65 -9.99 28.25
CA GLY A 510 -32.41 -9.03 29.34
C GLY A 510 -33.04 -9.43 30.69
N ASN A 511 -33.90 -10.45 30.70
CA ASN A 511 -34.59 -10.96 31.89
C ASN A 511 -34.10 -12.35 32.36
N ALA A 512 -33.02 -12.86 31.74
CA ALA A 512 -32.31 -14.08 32.11
C ALA A 512 -30.89 -13.72 32.53
#